data_AF-A0A2R6Q6G6-F1
#
_entry.id   AF-A0A2R6Q6G6-F1
#
_cell.length_a   1.000
_cell.length_b   1.000
_cell.length_c   1.000
_cell.angle_alpha   90.00
_cell.angle_beta   90.00
_cell.angle_gamma   90.00
#
_symmetry.space_group_name_H-M   'P 1'
#
loop_
_entity.id
_entity.type
_entity.pdbx_description
1 polymer ?
#
loop_
_entity_poly.entity_id
_entity_poly.type
_entity_poly.pdbx_seq_one_letter_code
_entity_poly.pdbx_strand_id
1 'polypeptide(L)'
;MEFGRSVVVLFLGFLLLNLCAPTLARFMVEKNSLAVTSPDSIRGTHDSAIGNFGIPQYGGSMAGTVVYPKENRKGCQSFDESGTPFKSKPGALPNFVLVDRGDCFFALKVWNAEKAGASAVLVADDMEEALITMDTPEEDLSAEYIGNITIPSALIEKSFGETLKKAI
;
A
#
# COMPACT_ATOMS: atom_id res chain seq x y z
N MET A 1 -43.53 -42.45 -19.35
CA MET A 1 -42.08 -42.34 -19.64
C MET A 1 -41.52 -40.96 -19.25
N GLU A 2 -42.07 -40.31 -18.21
CA GLU A 2 -41.71 -38.93 -17.82
C GLU A 2 -40.90 -38.85 -16.52
N PHE A 3 -41.02 -39.86 -15.65
CA PHE A 3 -40.34 -39.90 -14.35
C PHE A 3 -38.81 -39.96 -14.46
N GLY A 4 -38.28 -40.65 -15.48
CA GLY A 4 -36.83 -40.76 -15.72
C GLY A 4 -36.17 -39.47 -16.23
N ARG A 5 -36.91 -38.59 -16.93
CA ARG A 5 -36.37 -37.33 -17.45
C ARG A 5 -36.14 -36.32 -16.33
N SER A 6 -37.03 -36.27 -15.34
CA SER A 6 -36.93 -35.35 -14.21
C SER A 6 -35.74 -35.68 -13.29
N VAL A 7 -35.49 -36.97 -13.04
CA VAL A 7 -34.35 -37.43 -12.24
C VAL A 7 -33.03 -37.12 -12.95
N VAL A 8 -32.94 -37.33 -14.27
CA VAL A 8 -31.75 -37.02 -15.06
C VAL A 8 -31.44 -35.51 -15.06
N VAL A 9 -32.47 -34.65 -15.17
CA VAL A 9 -32.30 -33.19 -15.11
C VAL A 9 -31.84 -32.72 -13.72
N LEU A 10 -32.40 -33.30 -12.65
CA LEU A 10 -31.96 -33.04 -11.27
C LEU A 10 -30.50 -33.48 -11.04
N PHE A 11 -30.11 -34.65 -11.56
CA PHE A 11 -28.74 -35.13 -11.46
C PHE A 11 -27.75 -34.29 -12.28
N LEU A 12 -28.11 -33.89 -13.51
CA LEU A 12 -27.28 -33.00 -14.33
C LEU A 12 -27.14 -31.60 -13.72
N GLY A 13 -28.21 -31.05 -13.12
CA GLY A 13 -28.16 -29.77 -12.41
C GLY A 13 -27.25 -29.82 -11.18
N PHE A 14 -27.32 -30.92 -10.41
CA PHE A 14 -26.44 -31.12 -9.26
C PHE A 14 -24.97 -31.33 -9.66
N LEU A 15 -24.72 -32.00 -10.80
CA LEU A 15 -23.38 -32.17 -11.35
C LEU A 15 -22.77 -30.84 -11.81
N LEU A 16 -23.57 -29.97 -12.44
CA LEU A 16 -23.14 -28.63 -12.89
C LEU A 16 -22.82 -27.69 -11.71
N LEU A 17 -23.54 -27.79 -10.59
CA LEU A 17 -23.25 -27.00 -9.39
C LEU A 17 -21.92 -27.39 -8.70
N ASN A 18 -21.50 -28.65 -8.79
CA ASN A 18 -20.22 -29.11 -8.23
C ASN A 18 -19.00 -28.79 -9.11
N LEU A 19 -19.21 -28.41 -10.37
CA LEU A 19 -18.16 -27.95 -11.28
C LEU A 19 -17.81 -26.47 -11.10
N CYS A 20 -18.61 -25.72 -10.35
CA CYS A 20 -18.33 -24.34 -9.99
C CYS A 20 -17.42 -24.34 -8.75
N ALA A 21 -16.12 -24.57 -8.96
CA ALA A 21 -15.14 -24.41 -7.88
C ALA A 21 -15.23 -22.96 -7.35
N PRO A 22 -15.30 -22.74 -6.03
CA PRO A 22 -15.22 -21.38 -5.50
C PRO A 22 -13.86 -20.82 -5.92
N THR A 23 -13.86 -19.83 -6.80
CA THR A 23 -12.67 -19.05 -7.09
C THR A 23 -12.34 -18.26 -5.83
N LEU A 24 -11.47 -18.83 -5.00
CA LEU A 24 -10.81 -18.12 -3.93
C LEU A 24 -9.95 -17.02 -4.59
N ALA A 25 -10.56 -15.86 -4.82
CA ALA A 25 -9.85 -14.63 -5.10
C ALA A 25 -9.04 -14.30 -3.85
N ARG A 26 -7.82 -14.85 -3.77
CA ARG A 26 -6.84 -14.44 -2.77
C ARG A 26 -6.16 -13.21 -3.32
N PHE A 27 -6.35 -12.07 -2.66
CA PHE A 27 -5.51 -10.91 -2.89
C PHE A 27 -4.05 -11.35 -2.68
N MET A 28 -3.27 -11.34 -3.74
CA MET A 28 -1.87 -11.70 -3.70
C MET A 28 -1.08 -10.43 -3.36
N VAL A 29 -0.75 -10.29 -2.08
CA VAL A 29 0.19 -9.25 -1.66
C VAL A 29 1.55 -9.57 -2.25
N GLU A 30 2.15 -8.61 -2.95
CA GLU A 30 3.51 -8.74 -3.47
C GLU A 30 4.52 -8.69 -2.31
N LYS A 31 4.79 -9.87 -1.75
CA LYS A 31 5.82 -10.09 -0.72
C LYS A 31 7.21 -9.83 -1.31
N ASN A 32 8.12 -9.27 -0.52
CA ASN A 32 9.48 -8.84 -0.90
C ASN A 32 9.60 -7.59 -1.83
N SER A 33 8.69 -6.63 -1.74
CA SER A 33 8.74 -5.40 -2.56
C SER A 33 9.68 -4.30 -2.05
N LEU A 34 10.22 -4.40 -0.83
CA LEU A 34 11.06 -3.36 -0.23
C LEU A 34 12.44 -3.88 0.21
N ALA A 35 13.50 -3.23 -0.28
CA ALA A 35 14.88 -3.55 0.08
C ALA A 35 15.57 -2.36 0.76
N VAL A 36 16.07 -2.58 1.98
CA VAL A 36 16.90 -1.62 2.70
C VAL A 36 18.36 -1.84 2.33
N THR A 37 19.00 -0.82 1.78
CA THR A 37 20.39 -0.88 1.32
C THR A 37 21.39 -0.35 2.34
N SER A 38 20.94 0.45 3.31
CA SER A 38 21.76 1.08 4.35
C SER A 38 20.85 1.59 5.50
N PRO A 39 21.34 1.63 6.76
CA PRO A 39 22.63 1.13 7.24
C PRO A 39 22.68 -0.41 7.36
N ASP A 40 23.89 -0.98 7.50
CA ASP A 40 24.10 -2.44 7.51
C ASP A 40 23.34 -3.16 8.63
N SER A 41 23.02 -2.47 9.73
CA SER A 41 22.25 -3.01 10.86
C SER A 41 20.82 -3.41 10.50
N ILE A 42 20.24 -2.79 9.48
CA ILE A 42 18.86 -3.03 9.04
C ILE A 42 18.78 -3.38 7.55
N ARG A 43 19.93 -3.69 6.93
CA ARG A 43 20.02 -4.09 5.53
C ARG A 43 19.30 -5.43 5.32
N GLY A 44 18.45 -5.49 4.31
CA GLY A 44 17.69 -6.70 4.01
C GLY A 44 16.50 -6.44 3.10
N THR A 45 15.80 -7.52 2.76
CA THR A 45 14.51 -7.46 2.08
C THR A 45 13.41 -7.64 3.12
N HIS A 46 12.40 -6.80 3.03
CA HIS A 46 11.26 -6.78 3.94
C HIS A 46 9.97 -6.87 3.14
N ASP A 47 8.96 -7.46 3.78
CA ASP A 47 7.63 -7.50 3.20
C ASP A 47 6.98 -6.11 3.27
N SER A 48 6.29 -5.75 2.20
CA SER A 48 5.45 -4.57 2.14
C SER A 48 4.25 -4.81 1.24
N ALA A 49 3.14 -4.14 1.51
CA ALA A 49 1.97 -4.16 0.64
C ALA A 49 1.90 -2.84 -0.13
N ILE A 50 2.23 -2.90 -1.43
CA ILE A 50 2.13 -1.74 -2.31
C ILE A 50 0.65 -1.37 -2.49
N GLY A 51 0.33 -0.08 -2.41
CA GLY A 51 -1.00 0.44 -2.72
C GLY A 51 -1.36 0.21 -4.19
N ASN A 52 -2.63 -0.03 -4.50
CA ASN A 52 -3.12 -0.22 -5.87
C ASN A 52 -3.31 1.10 -6.66
N PHE A 53 -2.72 2.20 -6.17
CA PHE A 53 -2.81 3.53 -6.75
C PHE A 53 -1.43 4.22 -6.74
N GLY A 54 -1.28 5.25 -7.57
CA GLY A 54 0.02 5.84 -7.89
C GLY A 54 0.63 5.24 -9.16
N ILE A 55 1.67 5.90 -9.69
CA ILE A 55 2.39 5.49 -10.91
C ILE A 55 3.83 5.10 -10.52
N PRO A 56 4.41 4.05 -11.12
CA PRO A 56 3.83 3.15 -12.11
C PRO A 56 2.90 2.11 -11.46
N GLN A 57 1.81 1.76 -12.15
CA GLN A 57 0.92 0.68 -11.71
C GLN A 57 1.58 -0.70 -11.82
N TYR A 58 2.68 -0.83 -12.56
CA TYR A 58 3.44 -2.07 -12.74
C TYR A 58 4.83 -1.79 -13.32
N GLY A 59 5.85 -2.46 -12.79
CA GLY A 59 7.20 -2.53 -13.35
C GLY A 59 8.09 -1.31 -13.05
N GLY A 60 9.14 -1.54 -12.27
CA GLY A 60 10.18 -0.55 -11.98
C GLY A 60 10.72 -0.70 -10.56
N SER A 61 11.89 -0.11 -10.29
CA SER A 61 12.44 -0.01 -8.94
C SER A 61 12.86 1.44 -8.70
N MET A 62 12.47 2.00 -7.56
CA MET A 62 12.90 3.33 -7.15
C MET A 62 13.77 3.21 -5.90
N ALA A 63 14.95 3.83 -5.91
CA ALA A 63 15.79 3.97 -4.74
C ALA A 63 15.61 5.38 -4.15
N GLY A 64 15.59 5.48 -2.83
CA GLY A 64 15.37 6.74 -2.12
C GLY A 64 15.87 6.70 -0.69
N THR A 65 15.83 7.85 -0.03
CA THR A 65 16.17 8.01 1.39
C THR A 65 14.90 8.18 2.21
N VAL A 66 14.78 7.43 3.30
CA VAL A 66 13.61 7.50 4.18
C VAL A 66 13.72 8.72 5.10
N VAL A 67 12.63 9.48 5.20
CA VAL A 67 12.50 10.65 6.08
C VAL A 67 11.25 10.48 6.95
N TYR A 68 11.40 10.61 8.25
CA TYR A 68 10.28 10.62 9.19
C TYR A 68 10.01 12.05 9.68
N PRO A 69 8.81 12.59 9.45
CA PRO A 69 8.51 13.98 9.81
C PRO A 69 8.41 14.16 11.33
N LYS A 70 8.91 15.30 11.83
CA LYS A 70 8.89 15.60 13.28
C LYS A 70 7.48 15.81 13.80
N GLU A 71 6.66 16.48 13.00
CA GLU A 71 5.27 16.82 13.25
C GLU A 71 4.38 16.18 12.18
N ASN A 72 3.06 16.13 12.41
CA ASN A 72 2.11 15.49 11.49
C ASN A 72 2.54 14.07 11.05
N ARG A 73 3.01 13.26 12.00
CA ARG A 73 3.54 11.91 11.76
C ARG A 73 2.55 10.95 11.10
N LYS A 74 1.25 11.20 11.27
CA LYS A 74 0.19 10.43 10.61
C LYS A 74 -0.15 10.96 9.21
N GLY A 75 0.39 12.09 8.77
CA GLY A 75 0.16 12.65 7.43
C GLY A 75 -1.29 13.04 7.12
N CYS A 76 -2.11 13.27 8.15
CA CYS A 76 -3.54 13.59 7.96
C CYS A 76 -3.80 15.06 7.67
N GLN A 77 -2.84 15.92 7.98
CA GLN A 77 -2.87 17.35 7.65
C GLN A 77 -1.88 17.64 6.53
N SER A 78 -1.97 18.83 5.94
CA SER A 78 -0.95 19.27 5.01
C SER A 78 0.37 19.56 5.73
N PHE A 79 1.50 19.36 5.05
CA PHE A 79 2.84 19.68 5.57
C PHE A 79 3.31 21.11 5.18
N ASP A 80 2.36 21.97 4.81
CA ASP A 80 2.56 23.26 4.10
C ASP A 80 3.26 24.37 4.88
N GLU A 81 3.70 24.17 6.13
CA GLU A 81 4.28 25.26 6.94
C GLU A 81 5.61 25.80 6.37
N SER A 82 6.20 25.19 5.34
CA SER A 82 7.45 25.67 4.72
C SER A 82 7.62 25.37 3.22
N GLY A 83 6.54 25.08 2.49
CA GLY A 83 6.60 24.75 1.06
C GLY A 83 6.71 23.25 0.78
N THR A 84 7.82 22.78 0.18
CA THR A 84 8.01 21.35 -0.17
C THR A 84 9.09 20.70 0.71
N PRO A 85 8.80 20.41 1.99
CA PRO A 85 9.80 19.95 2.96
C PRO A 85 10.44 18.61 2.59
N PHE A 86 9.78 17.79 1.78
CA PHE A 86 10.29 16.48 1.36
C PHE A 86 10.88 16.49 -0.04
N LYS A 87 10.92 17.64 -0.73
CA LYS A 87 11.56 17.71 -2.04
C LYS A 87 13.05 17.45 -1.92
N SER A 88 13.56 16.47 -2.67
CA SER A 88 14.99 16.19 -2.71
C SER A 88 15.76 17.33 -3.40
N LYS A 89 17.02 17.53 -2.97
CA LYS A 89 17.92 18.46 -3.64
C LYS A 89 18.35 17.88 -5.00
N PRO A 90 18.64 18.71 -6.03
CA PRO A 90 19.19 18.22 -7.28
C PRO A 90 20.45 17.36 -7.05
N GLY A 91 20.47 16.16 -7.62
CA GLY A 91 21.56 15.19 -7.46
C GLY A 91 21.53 14.34 -6.19
N ALA A 92 20.59 14.57 -5.27
CA ALA A 92 20.34 13.69 -4.13
C ALA A 92 19.35 12.58 -4.48
N LEU A 93 19.32 11.52 -3.66
CA LEU A 93 18.29 10.50 -3.76
C LEU A 93 16.90 11.11 -3.48
N PRO A 94 15.84 10.61 -4.15
CA PRO A 94 14.46 10.98 -3.84
C PRO A 94 14.12 10.68 -2.37
N ASN A 95 13.29 11.50 -1.74
CA ASN A 95 12.87 11.26 -0.36
C ASN A 95 11.60 10.40 -0.31
N PHE A 96 11.65 9.35 0.49
CA PHE A 96 10.53 8.49 0.83
C PHE A 96 10.03 8.91 2.21
N VAL A 97 8.78 9.32 2.32
CA VAL A 97 8.23 9.80 3.59
C VAL A 97 7.64 8.62 4.36
N LEU A 98 8.12 8.41 5.57
CA LEU A 98 7.55 7.46 6.51
C LEU A 98 6.45 8.16 7.32
N VAL A 99 5.25 7.59 7.34
CA VAL A 99 4.12 8.07 8.15
C VAL A 99 3.49 6.93 8.94
N ASP A 100 2.80 7.27 10.01
CA ASP A 100 2.11 6.30 10.87
C ASP A 100 0.66 6.08 10.39
N ARG A 101 0.20 4.83 10.50
CA ARG A 101 -1.21 4.46 10.29
C ARG A 101 -2.11 5.13 11.35
N GLY A 102 -3.38 5.34 10.98
CA GLY A 102 -4.42 5.89 11.86
C GLY A 102 -4.91 7.28 11.45
N ASP A 103 -5.99 7.74 12.10
CA ASP A 103 -6.69 9.04 12.00
C ASP A 103 -7.31 9.40 10.63
N CYS A 104 -6.74 8.96 9.52
CA CYS A 104 -7.21 9.28 8.19
C CYS A 104 -6.89 8.19 7.16
N PHE A 105 -7.52 8.28 5.99
CA PHE A 105 -7.35 7.34 4.88
C PHE A 105 -5.93 7.36 4.33
N PHE A 106 -5.50 6.17 3.86
CA PHE A 106 -4.17 5.96 3.29
C PHE A 106 -3.92 6.86 2.06
N ALA A 107 -4.90 7.01 1.16
CA ALA A 107 -4.79 7.92 0.01
C ALA A 107 -4.55 9.39 0.42
N LEU A 108 -5.22 9.87 1.48
CA LEU A 108 -5.02 11.24 1.96
C LEU A 108 -3.60 11.46 2.50
N LYS A 109 -3.03 10.46 3.19
CA LYS A 109 -1.63 10.52 3.66
C LYS A 109 -0.67 10.67 2.48
N VAL A 110 -0.87 9.86 1.45
CA VAL A 110 -0.03 9.87 0.25
C VAL A 110 -0.18 11.19 -0.50
N TRP A 111 -1.40 11.68 -0.66
CA TRP A 111 -1.70 12.98 -1.26
C TRP A 111 -0.98 14.14 -0.56
N ASN A 112 -1.09 14.22 0.76
CA ASN A 112 -0.46 15.28 1.55
C ASN A 112 1.06 15.22 1.46
N ALA A 113 1.66 14.03 1.52
CA ALA A 113 3.09 13.85 1.37
C ALA A 113 3.57 14.20 -0.05
N GLU A 114 2.82 13.83 -1.09
CA GLU A 114 3.12 14.17 -2.48
C GLU A 114 3.11 15.68 -2.70
N LYS A 115 2.09 16.39 -2.19
CA LYS A 115 2.04 17.87 -2.24
C LYS A 115 3.23 18.52 -1.55
N ALA A 116 3.75 17.88 -0.50
CA ALA A 116 4.93 18.30 0.22
C ALA A 116 6.27 17.90 -0.45
N GLY A 117 6.22 17.28 -1.63
CA GLY A 117 7.39 16.95 -2.46
C GLY A 117 7.97 15.56 -2.24
N ALA A 118 7.25 14.66 -1.57
CA ALA A 118 7.66 13.27 -1.43
C ALA A 118 7.73 12.57 -2.79
N SER A 119 8.62 11.58 -2.93
CA SER A 119 8.72 10.75 -4.14
C SER A 119 8.19 9.34 -3.95
N ALA A 120 8.02 8.91 -2.69
CA ALA A 120 7.27 7.72 -2.31
C ALA A 120 6.80 7.86 -0.86
N VAL A 121 5.84 7.03 -0.45
CA VAL A 121 5.33 7.03 0.93
C VAL A 121 5.33 5.62 1.50
N LEU A 122 5.91 5.48 2.68
CA LEU A 122 5.84 4.27 3.50
C LEU A 122 4.89 4.55 4.65
N VAL A 123 3.89 3.70 4.83
CA VAL A 123 2.96 3.80 5.96
C VAL A 123 3.28 2.67 6.93
N ALA A 124 3.76 3.01 8.12
CA ALA A 124 3.99 2.05 9.19
C ALA A 124 2.68 1.69 9.87
N ASP A 125 2.39 0.40 9.92
CA ASP A 125 1.27 -0.13 10.68
C ASP A 125 1.40 0.19 12.18
N ASP A 126 0.27 0.37 12.86
CA ASP A 126 0.18 0.56 14.31
C ASP A 126 -0.17 -0.75 15.06
N MET A 127 -0.56 -1.78 14.32
CA MET A 127 -0.93 -3.11 14.82
C MET A 127 0.03 -4.20 14.29
N GLU A 128 0.24 -5.25 15.09
CA GLU A 128 0.95 -6.46 14.64
C GLU A 128 -0.05 -7.38 13.94
N GLU A 129 -0.33 -7.09 12.67
CA GLU A 129 -1.23 -7.87 11.82
C GLU A 129 -0.61 -8.19 10.46
N ALA A 130 -1.23 -9.11 9.72
CA ALA A 130 -0.77 -9.45 8.38
C ALA A 130 -0.92 -8.22 7.46
N LEU A 131 0.10 -7.98 6.63
CA LEU A 131 0.04 -6.93 5.62
C LEU A 131 -1.20 -7.09 4.74
N ILE A 132 -2.05 -6.07 4.76
CA ILE A 132 -3.22 -5.97 3.89
C ILE A 132 -2.89 -5.08 2.69
N THR A 133 -3.36 -5.46 1.51
CA THR A 133 -3.39 -4.51 0.39
C THR A 133 -4.35 -3.41 0.79
N MET A 134 -3.85 -2.18 0.86
CA MET A 134 -4.68 -1.02 1.14
C MET A 134 -5.52 -0.75 -0.11
N ASP A 135 -6.66 -1.42 -0.18
CA ASP A 135 -7.65 -1.18 -1.22
C ASP A 135 -8.35 0.14 -0.94
N THR A 136 -8.76 0.80 -2.00
CA THR A 136 -9.40 2.11 -1.95
C THR A 136 -10.76 1.95 -1.28
N PRO A 137 -11.06 2.65 -0.16
CA PRO A 137 -12.41 2.58 0.39
C PRO A 137 -13.41 3.07 -0.66
N GLU A 138 -14.59 2.45 -0.70
CA GLU A 138 -15.69 2.77 -1.64
C GLU A 138 -16.29 4.18 -1.42
N GLU A 139 -15.73 4.99 -0.51
CA GLU A 139 -16.23 6.33 -0.21
C GLU A 139 -15.67 7.39 -1.18
N ASP A 140 -16.56 8.29 -1.61
CA ASP A 140 -16.32 9.34 -2.62
C ASP A 140 -15.10 10.23 -2.34
N LEU A 141 -14.74 10.42 -1.07
CA LEU A 141 -13.61 11.28 -0.67
C LEU A 141 -12.25 10.69 -1.05
N SER A 142 -12.09 9.37 -0.99
CA SER A 142 -10.85 8.71 -1.44
C SER A 142 -10.67 8.83 -2.95
N ALA A 143 -11.76 8.73 -3.71
CA ALA A 143 -11.73 8.74 -5.18
C ALA A 143 -11.15 10.04 -5.75
N GLU A 144 -11.40 11.18 -5.09
CA GLU A 144 -10.85 12.49 -5.49
C GLU A 144 -9.31 12.52 -5.40
N TYR A 145 -8.73 11.91 -4.37
CA TYR A 145 -7.28 11.87 -4.19
C TYR A 145 -6.61 10.83 -5.09
N ILE A 146 -7.18 9.62 -5.16
CA ILE A 146 -6.60 8.47 -5.86
C ILE A 146 -6.28 8.79 -7.33
N GLY A 147 -7.18 9.49 -8.02
CA GLY A 147 -7.00 9.84 -9.44
C GLY A 147 -5.84 10.82 -9.71
N ASN A 148 -5.36 11.52 -8.69
CA ASN A 148 -4.33 12.54 -8.81
C ASN A 148 -2.99 12.16 -8.17
N ILE A 149 -2.92 11.04 -7.44
CA ILE A 149 -1.69 10.55 -6.81
C ILE A 149 -0.78 9.95 -7.89
N THR A 150 0.47 10.42 -7.95
CA THR A 150 1.44 9.96 -8.96
C THR A 150 2.62 9.22 -8.37
N ILE A 151 2.80 9.23 -7.04
CA ILE A 151 3.92 8.57 -6.36
C ILE A 151 3.54 7.17 -5.83
N PRO A 152 4.49 6.22 -5.80
CA PRO A 152 4.26 4.91 -5.21
C PRO A 152 4.09 5.01 -3.70
N SER A 153 3.27 4.11 -3.14
CA SER A 153 3.06 3.99 -1.70
C SER A 153 3.01 2.53 -1.26
N ALA A 154 3.46 2.26 -0.03
CA ALA A 154 3.44 0.91 0.53
C ALA A 154 3.14 0.92 2.03
N LEU A 155 2.32 -0.04 2.47
CA LEU A 155 2.13 -0.37 3.88
C LEU A 155 3.25 -1.32 4.33
N ILE A 156 3.84 -1.04 5.49
CA ILE A 156 4.89 -1.86 6.10
C ILE A 156 4.48 -2.30 7.50
N GLU A 157 5.02 -3.44 7.93
CA GLU A 157 4.74 -3.98 9.27
C GLU A 157 5.17 -3.01 10.37
N LYS A 158 4.45 -3.06 11.50
CA LYS A 158 4.75 -2.25 12.68
C LYS A 158 6.19 -2.43 13.15
N SER A 159 6.62 -3.68 13.34
CA SER A 159 7.96 -4.02 13.82
C SER A 159 9.07 -3.44 12.93
N PHE A 160 8.86 -3.48 11.61
CA PHE A 160 9.78 -2.91 10.63
C PHE A 160 9.73 -1.37 10.61
N GLY A 161 8.55 -0.78 10.69
CA GLY A 161 8.38 0.68 10.83
C GLY A 161 9.12 1.24 12.05
N GLU A 162 9.01 0.58 13.21
CA GLU A 162 9.75 0.95 14.42
C GLU A 162 11.27 0.80 14.27
N THR A 163 11.71 -0.20 13.50
CA THR A 163 13.12 -0.41 13.19
C THR A 163 13.66 0.72 12.30
N LEU A 164 12.91 1.12 11.28
CA LEU A 164 13.25 2.27 10.42
C LEU A 164 13.35 3.56 11.21
N LYS A 165 12.35 3.87 12.05
CA LYS A 165 12.33 5.10 12.88
C LYS A 165 13.52 5.20 13.82
N LYS A 166 14.06 4.08 14.30
CA LYS A 166 15.25 4.06 15.16
C LYS A 166 16.55 4.27 14.39
N ALA A 167 16.55 4.00 13.08
CA ALA A 167 17.73 4.08 12.22
C ALA A 167 17.91 5.45 11.53
N ILE A 168 16.93 6.36 11.65
CA ILE A 168 16.90 7.70 11.03
C ILE A 168 16.72 8.80 12.09
#